data_AF-A0A0L8HLL5-F1
#
_entry.id   AF-A0A0L8HLL5-F1
#
_cell.length_a   1.000
_cell.length_b   1.000
_cell.length_c   1.000
_cell.angle_alpha   90.00
_cell.angle_beta   90.00
_cell.angle_gamma   90.00
#
_symmetry.space_group_name_H-M   'P 1'
#
loop_
_entity.id
_entity.type
_entity.pdbx_description
1 polymer ?
#
loop_
_entity_poly.entity_id
_entity_poly.type
_entity_poly.pdbx_seq_one_letter_code
_entity_poly.pdbx_strand_id
1 'polypeptide(L)'
;RTNLKKHLKQGKQDVEATISAMNFTGPAVIDWENWRPLFNRNFGSKRIYQSSSRKLVKRQHPTWNRTQIIREAKIEFERAAREMMESTLNLGEKLRNEARWGFYGFPRIYRKHLNKTRIGNDRENELMLSLLLPATVGSAGVVLWDSSLDFRNRRHCHLMKNYLTTTLGPFVKTLTETFEFCSERMCNSNGRCVRSWETTNGRFQDARKINTIGYKKKLFERQEFKILLRLMNNDVSHTFERDIKKAGKQIGNNCCYPGTRIVRHTVL
;
A
#
# COMPACT_ATOMS: atom_id res chain seq x y z
N ARG A 1 -27.75 2.23 12.03
CA ARG A 1 -27.01 2.22 13.31
C ARG A 1 -26.52 0.80 13.56
N THR A 2 -25.31 0.65 14.06
CA THR A 2 -24.69 -0.65 14.36
C THR A 2 -24.56 -0.79 15.88
N ASN A 3 -24.63 -2.02 16.40
CA ASN A 3 -24.39 -2.30 17.82
C ASN A 3 -22.92 -2.67 18.01
N LEU A 4 -22.13 -1.77 18.59
CA LEU A 4 -20.69 -1.94 18.78
C LEU A 4 -20.38 -3.17 19.66
N LYS A 5 -21.11 -3.38 20.75
CA LYS A 5 -20.89 -4.52 21.65
C LYS A 5 -21.08 -5.86 20.93
N LYS A 6 -22.12 -5.97 20.11
CA LYS A 6 -22.38 -7.17 19.30
C LYS A 6 -21.27 -7.37 18.26
N HIS A 7 -20.85 -6.29 17.60
CA HIS A 7 -19.73 -6.30 16.64
C HIS A 7 -18.43 -6.80 17.27
N LEU A 8 -18.02 -6.22 18.41
CA LEU A 8 -16.79 -6.63 19.09
C LEU A 8 -16.85 -8.05 19.64
N LYS A 9 -18.03 -8.50 20.11
CA LYS A 9 -18.22 -9.89 20.53
C LYS A 9 -17.97 -10.85 19.36
N GLN A 10 -18.54 -10.58 18.20
CA GLN A 10 -18.33 -11.40 17.01
C GLN A 10 -16.87 -11.31 16.52
N GLY A 11 -16.32 -10.10 16.44
CA GLY A 11 -14.93 -9.89 16.01
C GLY A 11 -13.91 -10.62 16.88
N LYS A 12 -14.17 -10.74 18.20
CA LYS A 12 -13.33 -11.56 19.09
C LYS A 12 -13.31 -13.03 18.65
N GLN A 13 -14.50 -13.60 18.42
CA GLN A 13 -14.65 -14.99 18.00
C GLN A 13 -13.98 -15.24 16.64
N ASP A 14 -14.15 -14.31 15.70
CA ASP A 14 -13.56 -14.41 14.36
C ASP A 14 -12.03 -14.38 14.41
N VAL A 15 -11.44 -13.52 15.25
CA VAL A 15 -9.97 -13.45 15.43
C VAL A 15 -9.44 -14.71 16.10
N GLU A 16 -10.10 -15.21 17.15
CA GLU A 16 -9.70 -16.42 17.86
C GLU A 16 -9.75 -17.67 16.96
N ALA A 17 -10.76 -17.74 16.08
CA ALA A 17 -10.90 -18.82 15.11
C ALA A 17 -9.89 -18.72 13.94
N THR A 18 -9.60 -17.50 13.47
CA THR A 18 -8.78 -17.26 12.27
C THR A 18 -7.29 -17.27 12.57
N ILE A 19 -6.87 -16.64 13.68
CA ILE A 19 -5.47 -16.48 14.08
C ILE A 19 -5.28 -17.23 15.39
N SER A 20 -5.17 -18.56 15.33
CA SER A 20 -5.11 -19.40 16.53
C SER A 20 -3.88 -19.15 17.40
N ALA A 21 -2.74 -18.81 16.79
CA ALA A 21 -1.49 -18.51 17.50
C ALA A 21 -1.60 -17.17 18.25
N MET A 22 -1.49 -17.20 19.58
CA MET A 22 -1.55 -15.98 20.41
C MET A 22 -0.34 -15.06 20.17
N ASN A 23 0.84 -15.64 19.89
CA ASN A 23 2.08 -14.93 19.58
C ASN A 23 2.27 -14.68 18.07
N PHE A 24 1.19 -14.60 17.31
CA PHE A 24 1.26 -14.31 15.88
C PHE A 24 1.92 -12.94 15.64
N THR A 25 3.05 -12.95 14.93
CA THR A 25 3.84 -11.74 14.62
C THR A 25 3.70 -11.29 13.17
N GLY A 26 2.81 -11.92 12.39
CA GLY A 26 2.58 -11.57 10.99
C GLY A 26 1.72 -10.32 10.82
N PRO A 27 1.51 -9.87 9.57
CA PRO A 27 0.50 -8.86 9.29
C PRO A 27 -0.91 -9.43 9.46
N ALA A 28 -1.77 -8.64 10.10
CA ALA A 28 -3.18 -8.92 10.31
C ALA A 28 -4.01 -7.84 9.61
N VAL A 29 -4.52 -8.16 8.42
CA VAL A 29 -5.17 -7.19 7.53
C VAL A 29 -6.69 -7.26 7.69
N ILE A 30 -7.31 -6.17 8.11
CA ILE A 30 -8.77 -6.03 8.18
C ILE A 30 -9.26 -5.46 6.85
N ASP A 31 -9.97 -6.28 6.08
CA ASP A 31 -10.54 -5.89 4.80
C ASP A 31 -11.92 -5.21 4.96
N TRP A 32 -11.91 -3.92 5.27
CA TRP A 32 -13.13 -3.13 5.49
C TRP A 32 -13.41 -2.22 4.30
N GLU A 33 -14.25 -2.68 3.38
CA GLU A 33 -14.57 -1.91 2.16
C GLU A 33 -15.98 -1.35 2.11
N ASN A 34 -16.91 -1.73 2.98
CA ASN A 34 -18.33 -1.36 2.87
C ASN A 34 -18.55 0.16 2.80
N TRP A 35 -18.01 0.89 3.77
CA TRP A 35 -18.05 2.36 3.89
C TRP A 35 -16.67 2.91 4.25
N ARG A 36 -16.47 4.21 4.07
CA ARG A 36 -15.23 4.93 4.40
C ARG A 36 -15.45 5.81 5.63
N PRO A 37 -14.47 5.99 6.53
CA PRO A 37 -14.67 6.71 7.78
C PRO A 37 -14.97 8.19 7.59
N LEU A 38 -14.52 8.80 6.49
CA LEU A 38 -14.84 10.17 6.14
C LEU A 38 -16.14 10.24 5.33
N PHE A 39 -17.13 10.95 5.84
CA PHE A 39 -18.49 11.02 5.27
C PHE A 39 -18.46 11.38 3.79
N ASN A 40 -17.74 12.45 3.45
CA ASN A 40 -17.63 12.97 2.08
C ASN A 40 -16.89 12.02 1.13
N ARG A 41 -16.10 11.07 1.65
CA ARG A 41 -15.41 10.07 0.81
C ARG A 41 -16.33 8.92 0.42
N ASN A 42 -17.55 8.81 0.96
CA ASN A 42 -18.54 7.81 0.57
C ASN A 42 -19.28 8.16 -0.74
N PHE A 43 -18.53 8.42 -1.82
CA PHE A 43 -19.05 8.63 -3.17
C PHE A 43 -19.24 7.30 -3.95
N GLY A 44 -19.84 7.39 -5.14
CA GLY A 44 -20.17 6.23 -5.99
C GLY A 44 -21.28 5.38 -5.39
N SER A 45 -21.15 4.06 -5.46
CA SER A 45 -22.09 3.11 -4.83
C SER A 45 -22.22 3.29 -3.30
N LYS A 46 -21.24 3.94 -2.66
CA LYS A 46 -21.25 4.22 -1.21
C LYS A 46 -22.09 5.46 -0.83
N ARG A 47 -22.68 6.18 -1.79
CA ARG A 47 -23.59 7.32 -1.50
C ARG A 47 -24.79 6.91 -0.63
N ILE A 48 -25.15 5.63 -0.63
CA ILE A 48 -26.20 5.10 0.25
C ILE A 48 -25.95 5.39 1.73
N TYR A 49 -24.71 5.40 2.20
CA TYR A 49 -24.38 5.72 3.59
C TYR A 49 -24.61 7.20 3.90
N GLN A 50 -24.31 8.10 2.95
CA GLN A 50 -24.60 9.53 3.10
C GLN A 50 -26.12 9.78 3.13
N SER A 51 -26.84 9.18 2.19
CA SER A 51 -28.31 9.33 2.11
C SER A 51 -29.01 8.75 3.34
N SER A 52 -28.60 7.57 3.80
CA SER A 52 -29.18 6.92 4.98
C SER A 52 -28.91 7.72 6.25
N SER A 53 -27.71 8.29 6.41
CA SER A 53 -27.36 9.13 7.57
C SER A 53 -28.21 10.40 7.60
N ARG A 54 -28.38 11.09 6.45
CA ARG A 54 -29.25 12.27 6.37
C ARG A 54 -30.72 11.94 6.66
N LYS A 55 -31.21 10.80 6.16
CA LYS A 55 -32.58 10.34 6.42
C LYS A 55 -32.79 10.04 7.91
N LEU A 56 -31.79 9.44 8.56
CA LEU A 56 -31.82 9.18 10.00
C LEU A 56 -31.93 10.49 10.81
N VAL A 57 -31.06 11.46 10.52
CA VAL A 57 -31.08 12.76 11.20
C VAL A 57 -32.37 13.53 10.93
N LYS A 58 -32.89 13.55 9.68
CA LYS A 58 -34.17 14.20 9.37
C LYS A 58 -35.34 13.61 10.17
N ARG A 59 -35.34 12.28 10.38
CA ARG A 59 -36.36 11.61 11.19
C ARG A 59 -36.27 11.99 12.67
N GLN A 60 -35.06 12.19 13.19
CA GLN A 60 -34.83 12.62 14.57
C GLN A 60 -35.11 14.11 14.78
N HIS A 61 -34.91 14.92 13.73
CA HIS A 61 -35.10 16.36 13.75
C HIS A 61 -35.96 16.83 12.56
N PRO A 62 -37.29 16.62 12.58
CA PRO A 62 -38.17 16.91 11.45
C PRO A 62 -38.22 18.39 11.04
N THR A 63 -37.99 19.30 11.97
CA THR A 63 -38.03 20.76 11.74
C THR A 63 -36.70 21.34 11.23
N TRP A 64 -35.60 20.58 11.29
CA TRP A 64 -34.30 21.08 10.87
C TRP A 64 -34.22 21.30 9.37
N ASN A 65 -33.48 22.35 9.00
CA ASN A 65 -33.19 22.67 7.61
C ASN A 65 -32.11 21.74 7.03
N ARG A 66 -31.94 21.80 5.71
CA ARG A 66 -31.04 20.92 4.97
C ARG A 66 -29.58 21.02 5.44
N THR A 67 -29.10 22.22 5.76
CA THR A 67 -27.71 22.45 6.18
C THR A 67 -27.43 21.84 7.54
N GLN A 68 -28.35 22.01 8.50
CA GLN A 68 -28.27 21.38 9.82
C GLN A 68 -28.23 19.85 9.71
N ILE A 69 -29.12 19.28 8.88
CA ILE A 69 -29.19 17.82 8.68
C ILE A 69 -27.89 17.29 8.06
N ILE A 70 -27.35 17.96 7.05
CA ILE A 70 -26.11 17.53 6.39
C ILE A 70 -24.93 17.59 7.38
N ARG A 71 -24.85 18.67 8.17
CA ARG A 71 -23.81 18.87 9.17
C ARG A 71 -23.86 17.77 10.22
N GLU A 72 -25.02 17.52 10.80
CA GLU A 72 -25.16 16.53 11.87
C GLU A 72 -24.98 15.09 11.35
N ALA A 73 -25.52 14.78 10.17
CA ALA A 73 -25.33 13.45 9.57
C ALA A 73 -23.85 13.14 9.32
N LYS A 74 -23.05 14.15 8.97
CA LYS A 74 -21.59 14.01 8.87
C LYS A 74 -20.97 13.73 10.24
N ILE A 75 -21.29 14.54 11.26
CA ILE A 75 -20.73 14.41 12.61
C ILE A 75 -21.04 13.03 13.20
N GLU A 76 -22.31 12.63 13.20
CA GLU A 76 -22.73 11.33 13.75
C GLU A 76 -22.08 10.16 13.01
N PHE A 77 -22.03 10.22 11.67
CA PHE A 77 -21.42 9.17 10.87
C PHE A 77 -19.93 9.05 11.13
N GLU A 78 -19.17 10.15 11.08
CA GLU A 78 -17.72 10.12 11.27
C GLU A 78 -17.35 9.70 12.70
N ARG A 79 -18.13 10.12 13.71
CA ARG A 79 -17.97 9.67 15.11
C ARG A 79 -18.16 8.16 15.23
N ALA A 80 -19.28 7.63 14.72
CA ALA A 80 -19.58 6.20 14.79
C ALA A 80 -18.61 5.36 13.95
N ALA A 81 -18.19 5.86 12.80
CA ALA A 81 -17.22 5.20 11.94
C ALA A 81 -15.85 5.10 12.62
N ARG A 82 -15.39 6.19 13.23
CA ARG A 82 -14.16 6.21 14.04
C ARG A 82 -14.24 5.20 15.17
N GLU A 83 -15.30 5.25 15.98
CA GLU A 83 -15.51 4.35 17.12
C GLU A 83 -15.48 2.88 16.71
N MET A 84 -16.17 2.52 15.62
CA MET A 84 -16.18 1.15 15.09
C MET A 84 -14.79 0.70 14.62
N MET A 85 -14.09 1.52 13.83
CA MET A 85 -12.78 1.14 13.27
C MET A 85 -11.71 1.08 14.36
N GLU A 86 -11.62 2.10 15.23
CA GLU A 86 -10.65 2.14 16.33
C GLU A 86 -10.89 1.00 17.33
N SER A 87 -12.16 0.73 17.70
CA SER A 87 -12.44 -0.36 18.63
C SER A 87 -12.13 -1.74 18.05
N THR A 88 -12.32 -1.92 16.74
CA THR A 88 -11.96 -3.18 16.06
C THR A 88 -10.46 -3.38 16.03
N LEU A 89 -9.70 -2.32 15.72
CA LEU A 89 -8.24 -2.36 15.72
C LEU A 89 -7.69 -2.65 17.12
N ASN A 90 -8.17 -1.92 18.13
CA ASN A 90 -7.80 -2.12 19.53
C ASN A 90 -8.15 -3.53 20.03
N LEU A 91 -9.25 -4.13 19.56
CA LEU A 91 -9.59 -5.50 19.90
C LEU A 91 -8.56 -6.47 19.31
N GLY A 92 -8.18 -6.30 18.04
CA GLY A 92 -7.15 -7.10 17.40
C GLY A 92 -5.81 -7.03 18.14
N GLU A 93 -5.33 -5.82 18.43
CA GLU A 93 -4.08 -5.60 19.17
C GLU A 93 -4.11 -6.17 20.58
N LYS A 94 -5.26 -6.14 21.27
CA LYS A 94 -5.40 -6.78 22.59
C LYS A 94 -5.34 -8.31 22.52
N LEU A 95 -5.92 -8.89 21.47
CA LEU A 95 -5.96 -10.35 21.30
C LEU A 95 -4.63 -10.89 20.76
N ARG A 96 -3.95 -10.14 19.88
CA ARG A 96 -2.69 -10.51 19.23
C ARG A 96 -1.76 -9.29 19.24
N ASN A 97 -1.09 -9.07 20.36
CA ASN A 97 -0.27 -7.88 20.63
C ASN A 97 1.01 -7.80 19.78
N GLU A 98 1.53 -8.94 19.34
CA GLU A 98 2.71 -9.01 18.47
C GLU A 98 2.36 -8.88 16.97
N ALA A 99 1.07 -8.92 16.62
CA ALA A 99 0.63 -8.87 15.24
C ALA A 99 0.65 -7.45 14.69
N ARG A 100 0.96 -7.30 13.40
CA ARG A 100 0.95 -6.00 12.72
C ARG A 100 -0.42 -5.73 12.11
N TRP A 101 -1.31 -5.12 12.88
CA TRP A 101 -2.67 -4.84 12.44
C TRP A 101 -2.78 -3.62 11.53
N GLY A 102 -3.68 -3.70 10.55
CA GLY A 102 -3.99 -2.57 9.68
C GLY A 102 -5.23 -2.78 8.83
N PHE A 103 -5.83 -1.68 8.37
CA PHE A 103 -6.94 -1.72 7.43
C PHE A 103 -6.43 -1.73 5.99
N TYR A 104 -6.96 -2.64 5.18
CA TYR A 104 -6.70 -2.64 3.74
C TYR A 104 -7.08 -1.29 3.11
N GLY A 105 -6.20 -0.78 2.25
CA GLY A 105 -6.46 0.44 1.46
C GLY A 105 -6.36 1.76 2.21
N PHE A 106 -5.85 1.79 3.46
CA PHE A 106 -5.60 3.01 4.23
C PHE A 106 -4.10 3.29 4.41
N PRO A 107 -3.65 4.57 4.26
CA PRO A 107 -4.39 5.72 3.77
C PRO A 107 -4.67 5.63 2.27
N ARG A 108 -5.85 6.09 1.83
CA ARG A 108 -6.24 6.09 0.41
C ARG A 108 -5.91 7.43 -0.25
N ILE A 109 -5.19 7.37 -1.37
CA ILE A 109 -4.96 8.53 -2.23
C ILE A 109 -6.04 8.59 -3.32
N TYR A 110 -6.76 9.72 -3.39
CA TYR A 110 -7.83 9.95 -4.36
C TYR A 110 -7.34 10.90 -5.46
N ARG A 111 -6.36 10.47 -6.27
CA ARG A 111 -5.99 11.22 -7.48
C ARG A 111 -6.94 10.85 -8.62
N LYS A 112 -7.44 11.85 -9.35
CA LYS A 112 -8.10 11.63 -10.64
C LYS A 112 -7.03 11.19 -11.63
N HIS A 113 -6.93 9.89 -11.89
CA HIS A 113 -6.15 9.44 -13.03
C HIS A 113 -6.91 9.84 -14.31
N LEU A 114 -6.27 10.62 -15.17
CA LEU A 114 -6.71 10.84 -16.54
C LEU A 114 -6.81 9.46 -17.20
N ASN A 115 -8.00 9.10 -17.67
CA ASN A 115 -8.36 7.90 -18.44
C ASN A 115 -7.19 6.96 -18.75
N LYS A 116 -6.92 6.04 -17.83
CA LYS A 116 -6.26 4.78 -18.16
C LYS A 116 -7.26 3.67 -17.93
N THR A 117 -7.63 3.06 -19.04
CA THR A 117 -8.35 1.79 -19.16
C THR A 117 -7.78 0.77 -18.17
N ARG A 118 -8.66 -0.07 -17.59
CA ARG A 118 -8.28 -1.31 -16.90
C ARG A 118 -7.16 -1.95 -17.71
N ILE A 119 -5.99 -2.07 -17.10
CA ILE A 119 -4.80 -2.53 -17.80
C ILE A 119 -4.97 -4.03 -18.00
N GLY A 120 -5.29 -4.41 -19.23
CA GLY A 120 -5.11 -5.77 -19.70
C GLY A 120 -3.61 -6.02 -19.85
N ASN A 121 -3.14 -7.08 -19.20
CA ASN A 121 -1.77 -7.58 -19.17
C ASN A 121 -0.74 -6.62 -18.56
N ASP A 122 -0.23 -6.99 -17.38
CA ASP A 122 1.00 -6.45 -16.80
C ASP A 122 2.11 -6.50 -17.87
N ARG A 123 2.36 -5.38 -18.53
CA ARG A 123 3.57 -5.22 -19.32
C ARG A 123 4.71 -5.20 -18.32
N GLU A 124 5.85 -5.81 -18.64
CA GLU A 124 7.05 -5.90 -17.78
C GLU A 124 7.35 -4.58 -17.02
N ASN A 125 7.22 -3.45 -17.70
CA ASN A 125 7.42 -2.10 -17.12
C ASN A 125 6.46 -1.72 -15.97
N GLU A 126 5.26 -2.28 -15.90
CA GLU A 126 4.27 -1.98 -14.85
C GLU A 126 4.50 -2.79 -13.58
N LEU A 127 4.85 -4.07 -13.73
CA LEU A 127 5.31 -4.92 -12.62
C LEU A 127 6.56 -4.32 -11.97
N MET A 128 7.51 -3.88 -12.80
CA MET A 128 8.71 -3.19 -12.33
C MET A 128 8.34 -1.96 -11.51
N LEU A 129 7.48 -1.08 -12.03
CA LEU A 129 7.11 0.16 -11.35
C LEU A 129 6.32 -0.06 -10.05
N SER A 130 5.44 -1.07 -10.01
CA SER A 130 4.59 -1.33 -8.84
C SER A 130 5.36 -1.90 -7.65
N LEU A 131 6.47 -2.60 -7.88
CA LEU A 131 7.28 -3.24 -6.85
C LEU A 131 8.57 -2.47 -6.53
N LEU A 132 9.25 -1.93 -7.56
CA LEU A 132 10.47 -1.15 -7.36
C LEU A 132 10.18 0.17 -6.64
N LEU A 133 9.09 0.86 -6.98
CA LEU A 133 8.80 2.16 -6.37
C LEU A 133 8.64 2.06 -4.85
N PRO A 134 7.80 1.16 -4.28
CA PRO A 134 7.75 0.92 -2.84
C PRO A 134 9.11 0.62 -2.22
N ALA A 135 9.93 -0.23 -2.85
CA ALA A 135 11.26 -0.54 -2.34
C ALA A 135 12.15 0.72 -2.27
N THR A 136 12.20 1.53 -3.33
CA THR A 136 13.05 2.74 -3.38
C THR A 136 12.65 3.85 -2.41
N VAL A 137 11.39 3.89 -1.96
CA VAL A 137 10.92 4.84 -0.94
C VAL A 137 11.05 4.30 0.48
N GLY A 138 11.55 3.07 0.63
CA GLY A 138 11.71 2.42 1.94
C GLY A 138 10.39 1.89 2.49
N SER A 139 9.54 1.26 1.66
CA SER A 139 8.44 0.44 2.15
C SER A 139 8.96 -0.84 2.81
N ALA A 140 8.20 -1.41 3.77
CA ALA A 140 8.64 -2.60 4.52
C ALA A 140 8.51 -3.87 3.70
N GLY A 141 7.63 -3.83 2.71
CA GLY A 141 7.31 -4.90 1.79
C GLY A 141 6.10 -4.51 0.96
N VAL A 142 5.59 -5.49 0.25
CA VAL A 142 4.39 -5.40 -0.58
C VAL A 142 3.59 -6.69 -0.39
N VAL A 143 2.27 -6.58 -0.41
CA VAL A 143 1.37 -7.73 -0.38
C VAL A 143 0.86 -7.94 -1.80
N LEU A 144 1.11 -9.11 -2.37
CA LEU A 144 0.58 -9.51 -3.67
C LEU A 144 -0.75 -10.22 -3.44
N TRP A 145 -1.83 -9.54 -3.80
CA TRP A 145 -3.17 -10.07 -3.63
C TRP A 145 -3.78 -10.42 -4.97
N ASP A 146 -4.51 -11.54 -5.01
CA ASP A 146 -5.27 -11.99 -6.17
C ASP A 146 -6.62 -12.59 -5.72
N SER A 147 -7.58 -12.66 -6.63
CA SER A 147 -8.93 -13.11 -6.36
C SER A 147 -9.04 -14.63 -6.46
N SER A 148 -9.75 -15.26 -5.52
CA SER A 148 -10.04 -16.70 -5.58
C SER A 148 -10.83 -17.09 -6.84
N LEU A 149 -11.49 -16.14 -7.51
CA LEU A 149 -12.19 -16.36 -8.77
C LEU A 149 -11.24 -16.75 -9.90
N ASP A 150 -9.99 -16.24 -9.87
CA ASP A 150 -9.00 -16.50 -10.91
C ASP A 150 -8.42 -17.91 -10.81
N PHE A 151 -8.51 -18.57 -9.65
CA PHE A 151 -7.96 -19.91 -9.40
C PHE A 151 -8.98 -21.05 -9.48
N ARG A 152 -10.18 -20.80 -10.03
CA ARG A 152 -11.25 -21.82 -10.09
C ARG A 152 -11.04 -22.90 -11.13
N ASN A 153 -10.14 -22.70 -12.09
CA ASN A 153 -9.89 -23.68 -13.16
C ASN A 153 -8.40 -24.00 -13.31
N ARG A 154 -8.12 -25.23 -13.74
CA ARG A 154 -6.75 -25.76 -13.89
C ARG A 154 -5.91 -24.92 -14.86
N ARG A 155 -6.53 -24.36 -15.89
CA ARG A 155 -5.84 -23.54 -16.89
C ARG A 155 -5.26 -22.27 -16.27
N HIS A 156 -6.04 -21.53 -15.49
CA HIS A 156 -5.57 -20.32 -14.83
C HIS A 156 -4.52 -20.62 -13.76
N CYS A 157 -4.66 -21.71 -13.00
CA CYS A 157 -3.62 -22.14 -12.06
C CYS A 157 -2.29 -22.41 -12.78
N HIS A 158 -2.31 -23.07 -13.94
CA HIS A 158 -1.10 -23.28 -14.75
C HIS A 158 -0.53 -21.99 -15.32
N LEU A 159 -1.37 -21.06 -15.77
CA LEU A 159 -0.93 -19.75 -16.25
C LEU A 159 -0.24 -18.95 -15.13
N MET A 160 -0.84 -18.91 -13.94
CA MET A 160 -0.23 -18.25 -12.77
C MET A 160 1.06 -18.95 -12.37
N LYS A 161 1.09 -20.29 -12.33
CA LYS A 161 2.33 -21.04 -12.05
C LYS A 161 3.43 -20.62 -13.02
N ASN A 162 3.15 -20.61 -14.31
CA ASN A 162 4.12 -20.19 -15.32
C ASN A 162 4.59 -18.76 -15.06
N TYR A 163 3.68 -17.81 -14.88
CA TYR A 163 4.00 -16.42 -14.57
C TYR A 163 4.88 -16.25 -13.32
N LEU A 164 4.57 -16.98 -12.24
CA LEU A 164 5.38 -17.01 -11.02
C LEU A 164 6.79 -17.55 -11.29
N THR A 165 6.91 -18.64 -12.05
CA THR A 165 8.20 -19.27 -12.32
C THR A 165 9.07 -18.51 -13.32
N THR A 166 8.48 -17.83 -14.30
CA THR A 166 9.24 -17.23 -15.42
C THR A 166 9.36 -15.72 -15.35
N THR A 167 8.51 -15.05 -14.57
CA THR A 167 8.43 -13.58 -14.60
C THR A 167 8.46 -12.99 -13.19
N LEU A 168 7.40 -13.22 -12.40
CA LEU A 168 7.24 -12.56 -11.10
C LEU A 168 8.26 -13.04 -10.06
N GLY A 169 8.47 -14.35 -9.94
CA GLY A 169 9.40 -14.94 -8.96
C GLY A 169 10.85 -14.50 -9.15
N PRO A 170 11.45 -14.65 -10.34
CA PRO A 170 12.79 -14.15 -10.61
C PRO A 170 12.93 -12.65 -10.34
N PHE A 171 11.95 -11.85 -10.75
CA PHE A 171 11.96 -10.40 -10.53
C PHE A 171 11.94 -10.02 -9.04
N VAL A 172 11.03 -10.62 -8.26
CA VAL A 172 10.93 -10.39 -6.81
C VAL A 172 12.22 -10.80 -6.09
N LYS A 173 12.82 -11.93 -6.50
CA LYS A 173 14.08 -12.42 -5.94
C LYS A 173 15.20 -11.40 -6.17
N THR A 174 15.44 -11.01 -7.43
CA THR A 174 16.47 -10.03 -7.78
C THR A 174 16.26 -8.69 -7.06
N LEU A 175 15.02 -8.22 -6.98
CA LEU A 175 14.69 -6.98 -6.27
C LEU A 175 15.02 -7.09 -4.77
N THR A 176 14.63 -8.18 -4.14
CA THR A 176 14.87 -8.42 -2.71
C THR A 176 16.36 -8.50 -2.40
N GLU A 177 17.11 -9.31 -3.16
CA GLU A 177 18.56 -9.46 -3.00
C GLU A 177 19.30 -8.12 -3.21
N THR A 178 18.83 -7.31 -4.17
CA THR A 178 19.41 -5.97 -4.42
C THR A 178 19.25 -5.04 -3.22
N PHE A 179 18.05 -5.00 -2.61
CA PHE A 179 17.79 -4.12 -1.46
C PHE A 179 18.39 -4.64 -0.15
N GLU A 180 18.53 -5.96 0.00
CA GLU A 180 19.29 -6.58 1.09
C GLU A 180 20.78 -6.24 0.98
N PHE A 181 21.39 -6.44 -0.19
CA PHE A 181 22.78 -6.05 -0.45
C PHE A 181 23.01 -4.55 -0.19
N CYS A 182 22.07 -3.71 -0.62
CA CYS A 182 22.14 -2.28 -0.35
C CYS A 182 22.10 -1.99 1.16
N SER A 183 21.19 -2.64 1.91
CA SER A 183 21.12 -2.49 3.36
C SER A 183 22.43 -2.88 4.04
N GLU A 184 23.01 -4.01 3.65
CA GLU A 184 24.30 -4.49 4.18
C GLU A 184 25.43 -3.50 3.91
N ARG A 185 25.57 -3.04 2.67
CA ARG A 185 26.72 -2.22 2.24
C ARG A 185 26.58 -0.75 2.59
N MET A 186 25.37 -0.20 2.55
CA MET A 186 25.12 1.23 2.72
C MET A 186 24.58 1.58 4.10
N CYS A 187 23.93 0.64 4.78
CA CYS A 187 23.27 0.87 6.06
C CYS A 187 23.79 -0.04 7.18
N ASN A 188 24.88 -0.78 6.98
CA ASN A 188 25.43 -1.77 7.93
C ASN A 188 24.34 -2.72 8.46
N SER A 189 23.40 -3.12 7.60
CA SER A 189 22.23 -3.95 7.94
C SER A 189 21.28 -3.35 9.00
N ASN A 190 21.40 -2.06 9.31
CA ASN A 190 20.62 -1.35 10.33
C ASN A 190 19.59 -0.36 9.74
N GLY A 191 19.31 -0.44 8.44
CA GLY A 191 18.34 0.43 7.79
C GLY A 191 17.97 -0.04 6.38
N ARG A 192 16.92 0.55 5.82
CA ARG A 192 16.53 0.33 4.42
C ARG A 192 17.06 1.47 3.56
N CYS A 193 17.60 1.11 2.40
CA CYS A 193 18.04 2.08 1.41
C CYS A 193 16.84 2.86 0.87
N VAL A 194 16.91 4.18 0.96
CA VAL A 194 15.92 5.09 0.41
C VAL A 194 16.54 6.03 -0.59
N ARG A 195 15.80 6.42 -1.62
CA ARG A 195 16.24 7.44 -2.56
C ARG A 195 16.32 8.80 -1.84
N SER A 196 17.52 9.40 -1.75
CA SER A 196 17.67 10.79 -1.29
C SER A 196 16.85 11.74 -2.18
N TRP A 197 16.19 12.70 -1.55
CA TRP A 197 15.45 13.77 -2.21
C TRP A 197 16.34 14.98 -2.57
N GLU A 198 17.64 14.96 -2.24
CA GLU A 198 18.50 16.16 -2.25
C GLU A 198 19.18 16.51 -3.59
N THR A 199 18.89 15.84 -4.70
CA THR A 199 19.37 16.26 -6.04
C THR A 199 18.38 17.12 -6.82
N THR A 200 17.47 17.82 -6.14
CA THR A 200 16.74 18.95 -6.74
C THR A 200 16.85 20.19 -5.87
N ASN A 201 17.92 20.95 -6.07
CA ASN A 201 17.87 22.39 -5.83
C ASN A 201 16.68 22.96 -6.62
N GLY A 202 15.66 23.41 -5.91
CA GLY A 202 14.60 24.26 -6.46
C GLY A 202 13.28 23.55 -6.76
N ARG A 203 12.26 23.97 -5.98
CA ARG A 203 10.82 23.88 -6.24
C ARG A 203 10.22 22.47 -6.17
N PHE A 204 9.45 22.25 -5.10
CA PHE A 204 8.15 21.58 -5.23
C PHE A 204 7.34 22.33 -6.30
N GLN A 205 7.54 21.98 -7.58
CA GLN A 205 6.53 22.26 -8.58
C GLN A 205 5.40 21.29 -8.30
N ASP A 206 4.41 21.82 -7.58
CA ASP A 206 3.02 21.42 -7.62
C ASP A 206 2.72 20.48 -8.80
N ALA A 207 2.45 19.22 -8.49
CA ALA A 207 2.14 18.17 -9.45
C ALA A 207 0.93 18.49 -10.36
N ARG A 208 0.25 19.63 -10.13
CA ARG A 208 -0.80 20.20 -10.97
C ARG A 208 -0.31 20.90 -12.25
N LYS A 209 0.98 21.25 -12.39
CA LYS A 209 1.52 21.93 -13.59
C LYS A 209 2.31 21.04 -14.56
N ILE A 210 2.42 19.73 -14.28
CA ILE A 210 3.22 18.82 -15.11
C ILE A 210 2.38 18.38 -16.31
N ASN A 211 2.66 18.95 -17.48
CA ASN A 211 2.08 18.57 -18.76
C ASN A 211 2.41 17.09 -19.05
N THR A 212 1.42 16.21 -18.90
CA THR A 212 1.56 14.74 -18.82
C THR A 212 1.88 14.04 -20.15
N ILE A 213 2.05 14.78 -21.25
CA ILE A 213 2.29 14.20 -22.58
C ILE A 213 3.79 13.99 -22.85
N GLY A 214 4.67 14.84 -22.32
CA GLY A 214 6.13 14.71 -22.50
C GLY A 214 6.85 13.86 -21.45
N TYR A 215 6.25 13.65 -20.27
CA TYR A 215 6.91 12.99 -19.13
C TYR A 215 6.98 11.46 -19.23
N LYS A 216 6.21 10.84 -20.13
CA LYS A 216 6.24 9.38 -20.35
C LYS A 216 7.59 8.88 -20.89
N LYS A 217 8.37 9.74 -21.54
CA LYS A 217 9.70 9.38 -22.08
C LYS A 217 10.85 9.72 -21.13
N LYS A 218 10.77 10.86 -20.43
CA LYS A 218 11.86 11.37 -19.58
C LYS A 218 12.04 10.67 -18.22
N LEU A 219 10.99 10.11 -17.62
CA LEU A 219 11.15 9.33 -16.36
C LEU A 219 11.90 8.01 -16.62
N PHE A 220 11.72 7.44 -17.82
CA PHE A 220 12.39 6.21 -18.28
C PHE A 220 13.86 6.43 -18.67
N GLU A 221 14.25 7.67 -18.95
CA GLU A 221 15.62 8.04 -19.34
C GLU A 221 16.50 8.52 -18.20
N ARG A 222 16.01 8.57 -16.95
CA ARG A 222 16.87 8.86 -15.80
C ARG A 222 17.95 7.79 -15.69
N GLN A 223 19.22 8.20 -15.74
CA GLN A 223 20.37 7.31 -15.61
C GLN A 223 20.28 6.39 -14.38
N GLU A 224 19.71 6.88 -13.27
CA GLU A 224 19.43 6.10 -12.05
C GLU A 224 18.53 4.89 -12.30
N PHE A 225 17.49 5.06 -13.12
CA PHE A 225 16.55 3.99 -13.48
C PHE A 225 17.15 3.05 -14.53
N LYS A 226 17.99 3.56 -15.44
CA LYS A 226 18.81 2.73 -16.33
C LYS A 226 19.85 1.90 -15.58
N ILE A 227 20.42 2.44 -14.49
CA ILE A 227 21.34 1.71 -13.61
C ILE A 227 20.58 0.61 -12.87
N LEU A 228 19.43 0.92 -12.25
CA LEU A 228 18.57 -0.10 -11.63
C LEU A 228 18.09 -1.16 -12.64
N LEU A 229 17.66 -0.78 -13.84
CA LEU A 229 17.30 -1.73 -14.90
C LEU A 229 18.50 -2.59 -15.36
N ARG A 230 19.71 -2.03 -15.43
CA ARG A 230 20.94 -2.80 -15.71
C ARG A 230 21.31 -3.75 -14.58
N LEU A 231 21.16 -3.31 -13.33
CA LEU A 231 21.36 -4.13 -12.12
C LEU A 231 20.38 -5.32 -12.09
N MET A 232 19.16 -5.13 -12.59
CA MET A 232 18.11 -6.17 -12.59
C MET A 232 18.17 -7.12 -13.81
N ASN A 233 18.91 -6.76 -14.86
CA ASN A 233 19.07 -7.57 -16.08
C ASN A 233 20.28 -8.54 -16.05
N ASN A 234 20.82 -8.86 -14.87
CA ASN A 234 21.89 -9.87 -14.67
C ASN A 234 23.20 -9.62 -15.44
N ASP A 235 23.67 -8.37 -15.53
CA ASP A 235 25.06 -8.08 -15.92
C ASP A 235 25.97 -8.22 -14.68
N VAL A 236 26.10 -9.45 -14.16
CA VAL A 236 26.89 -9.77 -12.96
C VAL A 236 28.36 -9.88 -13.36
N SER A 237 29.03 -8.72 -13.39
CA SER A 237 30.48 -8.58 -13.52
C SER A 237 30.98 -7.63 -12.42
N HIS A 238 32.30 -7.49 -12.25
CA HIS A 238 32.98 -6.55 -11.33
C HIS A 238 32.47 -5.08 -11.39
N THR A 239 31.62 -4.76 -12.37
CA THR A 239 30.78 -3.56 -12.49
C THR A 239 29.74 -3.40 -11.36
N PHE A 240 29.21 -4.47 -10.76
CA PHE A 240 28.17 -4.40 -9.71
C PHE A 240 28.63 -3.63 -8.46
N GLU A 241 29.81 -3.95 -7.92
CA GLU A 241 30.37 -3.20 -6.79
C GLU A 241 30.74 -1.76 -7.16
N ARG A 242 31.16 -1.54 -8.41
CA ARG A 242 31.58 -0.21 -8.90
C ARG A 242 30.38 0.71 -9.12
N ASP A 243 29.28 0.18 -9.65
CA ASP A 243 28.05 0.92 -9.93
C ASP A 243 27.25 1.18 -8.66
N ILE A 244 27.28 0.28 -7.67
CA ILE A 244 26.76 0.56 -6.32
C ILE A 244 27.66 1.54 -5.57
N LYS A 245 28.99 1.50 -5.68
CA LYS A 245 29.87 2.56 -5.14
C LYS A 245 29.62 3.91 -5.82
N LYS A 246 29.29 3.94 -7.11
CA LYS A 246 29.00 5.15 -7.87
C LYS A 246 27.61 5.71 -7.55
N ALA A 247 26.61 4.84 -7.40
CA ALA A 247 25.29 5.19 -6.88
C ALA A 247 25.40 5.65 -5.42
N GLY A 248 26.12 4.92 -4.56
CA GLY A 248 26.40 5.27 -3.17
C GLY A 248 27.11 6.61 -3.00
N LYS A 249 28.06 6.95 -3.88
CA LYS A 249 28.68 8.29 -3.95
C LYS A 249 27.71 9.41 -4.35
N GLN A 250 26.70 9.12 -5.17
CA GLN A 250 25.63 10.08 -5.51
C GLN A 250 24.50 10.13 -4.48
N ILE A 251 24.35 9.06 -3.69
CA ILE A 251 23.27 8.86 -2.73
C ILE A 251 23.60 9.46 -1.35
N GLY A 252 24.87 9.71 -1.02
CA GLY A 252 25.27 10.40 0.22
C GLY A 252 25.08 9.54 1.48
N ASN A 253 25.83 9.87 2.53
CA ASN A 253 25.94 9.07 3.77
C ASN A 253 24.67 9.00 4.64
N ASN A 254 23.53 9.57 4.19
CA ASN A 254 22.29 9.73 4.98
C ASN A 254 21.07 8.98 4.40
N CYS A 255 21.25 8.01 3.49
CA CYS A 255 20.15 7.33 2.79
C CYS A 255 19.57 6.08 3.46
N CYS A 256 19.64 6.02 4.78
CA CYS A 256 19.12 4.89 5.55
C CYS A 256 17.95 5.37 6.39
N TYR A 257 16.75 4.82 6.13
CA TYR A 257 15.62 5.02 7.03
C TYR A 257 15.86 4.19 8.31
N PRO A 258 16.01 4.80 9.50
CA PRO A 258 16.29 4.07 10.73
C PRO A 258 15.03 3.36 11.25
N GLY A 259 15.22 2.25 11.98
CA GLY A 259 14.19 1.75 12.91
C GLY A 259 13.35 0.54 12.48
N THR A 260 13.76 -0.24 11.49
CA THR A 260 13.20 -1.58 11.29
C THR A 260 14.35 -2.54 11.07
N ARG A 261 14.65 -3.41 12.07
CA ARG A 261 15.40 -4.66 11.82
C ARG A 261 14.80 -5.28 10.57
N ILE A 262 15.67 -5.74 9.67
CA ILE A 262 15.31 -6.37 8.40
C ILE A 262 14.26 -7.44 8.67
N VAL A 263 12.98 -7.08 8.53
CA VAL A 263 12.02 -8.01 7.98
C VAL A 263 12.50 -8.06 6.54
N ARG A 264 13.11 -9.19 6.13
CA ARG A 264 13.40 -9.48 4.71
C ARG A 264 12.26 -8.90 3.89
N HIS A 265 12.52 -8.21 2.77
CA HIS A 265 11.42 -7.70 1.96
C HIS A 265 10.44 -8.86 1.72
N THR A 266 9.35 -8.87 2.48
CA THR A 266 8.48 -10.03 2.54
C THR A 266 7.42 -9.69 1.54
N VAL A 267 7.55 -10.29 0.37
CA VAL A 267 6.43 -10.42 -0.53
C VAL A 267 5.56 -11.51 0.08
N LEU A 268 4.42 -11.09 0.63
CA LEU A 268 3.37 -11.98 1.11
C LEU A 268 2.36 -12.22 0.01
#